data_AF-A0A7V1Z9A0-F1
#
_entry.id   AF-A0A7V1Z9A0-F1
#
_cell.length_a   1.000
_cell.length_b   1.000
_cell.length_c   1.000
_cell.angle_alpha   90.00
_cell.angle_beta   90.00
_cell.angle_gamma   90.00
#
_symmetry.space_group_name_H-M   'P 1'
#
loop_
_entity.id
_entity.type
_entity.pdbx_description
1 polymer ?
#
loop_
_entity_poly.entity_id
_entity_poly.type
_entity_poly.pdbx_seq_one_letter_code
_entity_poly.pdbx_strand_id
1 'polypeptide(L)'
;MVANPLRELPDLPGKPAARYCSRGVRDPATDTFASVSAFRVRCHSQAATRLADATFRTLLSAQMCWRALERDSAAVVVLPTPGKPLPSVNSANSLPSATHRRYVSEKTAQPQPPAVLDLCDLLGGRDAMVWITWVDDEPGVQDLLRKLFELWHIPAQGARSAEEAWAIFHRQPTPLVLADILLPGRDGFWLVERILEEWPDTVCLMMTGSADRDTLIRCLRTGVLHCFVKPLDIEEMHRVLQRQLQWIRHERERLRHVRDLEQRLRQQLREQTHRIVSASEALLTALSLHDPVAASHCRRVCQYARILAGFLRLPPPQQLALELAARFHDLGKLGVPAEVLYRPGPLEESDRPTIEHHPLWSVQIVRPVVNHPLVLSAIRHHHERWDGKGYPDGLAGEAIPLLARILAVLDVFDAITSLRPYRVPLDWPAACAELQRCAGSQLDPKLTADFVRLVQRRPDWFHPESPPRASPLPCPAASLLAQGHAAGR
;
A
#
# COMPACT_ATOMS: atom_id res chain seq x y z
N MET A 1 -21.94 -52.58 20.63
CA MET A 1 -22.47 -52.74 19.25
C MET A 1 -22.17 -51.43 18.53
N VAL A 2 -21.21 -51.26 17.63
CA VAL A 2 -20.29 -52.09 16.82
C VAL A 2 -19.03 -51.19 16.72
N ALA A 3 -17.87 -51.47 17.36
CA ALA A 3 -16.75 -52.33 16.94
C ALA A 3 -16.22 -51.98 15.52
N ASN A 4 -14.94 -51.79 15.20
CA ASN A 4 -13.63 -51.80 15.86
C ASN A 4 -12.58 -51.29 14.79
N PRO A 5 -11.24 -51.49 14.85
CA PRO A 5 -10.23 -50.43 14.95
C PRO A 5 -9.07 -50.63 13.92
N LEU A 6 -7.85 -50.13 14.22
CA LEU A 6 -6.47 -50.62 13.91
C LEU A 6 -5.57 -49.41 13.54
N ARG A 7 -4.33 -49.23 14.01
CA ARG A 7 -3.47 -49.90 14.99
C ARG A 7 -2.23 -49.01 15.18
N GLU A 8 -1.63 -49.10 16.37
CA GLU A 8 -0.41 -48.42 16.83
C GLU A 8 0.92 -49.09 16.42
N LEU A 9 2.01 -48.30 16.53
CA LEU A 9 3.41 -48.62 16.88
C LEU A 9 4.38 -49.19 15.80
N PRO A 10 5.73 -49.11 15.95
CA PRO A 10 6.54 -48.52 17.03
C PRO A 10 7.75 -47.63 16.61
N ASP A 11 8.43 -47.16 17.66
CA ASP A 11 9.61 -46.30 17.78
C ASP A 11 10.96 -47.08 17.77
N LEU A 12 12.08 -46.34 17.61
CA LEU A 12 13.52 -46.64 17.92
C LEU A 12 14.39 -47.49 16.96
N PRO A 13 15.76 -47.43 16.99
CA PRO A 13 16.72 -46.46 17.61
C PRO A 13 17.96 -46.05 16.74
N GLY A 14 18.78 -45.08 17.21
CA GLY A 14 20.25 -45.21 17.23
C GLY A 14 21.16 -44.52 16.17
N LYS A 15 21.83 -43.43 16.60
CA LYS A 15 23.07 -42.71 16.14
C LYS A 15 24.24 -43.59 15.55
N PRO A 16 25.40 -43.05 15.05
CA PRO A 16 25.90 -41.66 14.91
C PRO A 16 26.64 -41.29 13.57
N ALA A 17 27.07 -40.02 13.52
CA ALA A 17 27.98 -39.28 12.62
C ALA A 17 29.10 -40.00 11.83
N ALA A 18 29.37 -39.48 10.62
CA ALA A 18 30.72 -39.45 10.02
C ALA A 18 30.90 -38.23 9.09
N ARG A 19 31.92 -37.42 9.41
CA ARG A 19 32.55 -36.44 8.51
C ARG A 19 33.40 -37.20 7.48
N TYR A 20 33.40 -36.81 6.21
CA TYR A 20 34.61 -36.84 5.37
C TYR A 20 34.50 -35.81 4.24
N CYS A 21 35.43 -34.85 4.24
CA CYS A 21 35.82 -34.08 3.07
C CYS A 21 36.58 -34.97 2.09
N SER A 22 36.36 -34.82 0.77
CA SER A 22 37.39 -34.36 -0.17
C SER A 22 36.99 -34.58 -1.65
N ARG A 23 37.26 -33.52 -2.46
CA ARG A 23 37.65 -33.50 -3.89
C ARG A 23 36.71 -34.25 -4.87
N GLY A 24 36.09 -33.65 -5.87
CA GLY A 24 36.46 -32.48 -6.66
C GLY A 24 36.38 -32.87 -8.13
N VAL A 25 35.32 -32.48 -8.83
CA VAL A 25 35.27 -32.40 -10.30
C VAL A 25 34.54 -31.11 -10.66
N ARG A 26 35.19 -30.31 -11.50
CA ARG A 26 34.80 -28.98 -11.98
C ARG A 26 33.68 -29.11 -13.01
N ASP A 27 32.75 -28.15 -13.01
CA ASP A 27 31.99 -27.78 -14.20
C ASP A 27 31.83 -26.24 -14.23
N PRO A 28 32.13 -25.55 -15.35
CA PRO A 28 32.32 -24.10 -15.39
C PRO A 28 31.04 -23.38 -15.86
N ALA A 29 30.27 -22.81 -14.94
CA ALA A 29 29.13 -21.95 -15.30
C ALA A 29 28.77 -20.88 -14.25
N THR A 30 29.73 -20.43 -13.45
CA THR A 30 29.53 -19.32 -12.50
C THR A 30 30.79 -18.48 -12.41
N ASP A 31 31.04 -17.67 -13.42
CA ASP A 31 31.91 -16.49 -13.34
C ASP A 31 31.66 -15.57 -14.53
N THR A 32 30.56 -14.84 -14.46
CA THR A 32 30.36 -13.59 -15.21
C THR A 32 29.15 -12.90 -14.62
N PHE A 33 29.28 -12.30 -13.43
CA PHE A 33 28.54 -11.11 -12.99
C PHE A 33 29.12 -10.64 -11.65
N ALA A 34 30.41 -10.35 -11.67
CA ALA A 34 31.10 -9.54 -10.67
C ALA A 34 31.68 -8.33 -11.39
N SER A 35 30.86 -7.28 -11.59
CA SER A 35 31.29 -5.89 -11.82
C SER A 35 30.08 -5.01 -12.21
N VAL A 36 29.20 -4.70 -11.26
CA VAL A 36 28.71 -3.32 -11.06
C VAL A 36 28.45 -3.16 -9.56
N SER A 37 29.26 -2.30 -8.97
CA SER A 37 29.33 -2.01 -7.55
C SER A 37 28.20 -1.08 -7.11
N ALA A 38 27.78 -1.28 -5.86
CA ALA A 38 27.42 -0.23 -4.90
C ALA A 38 26.12 0.58 -5.11
N PHE A 39 25.04 0.12 -4.47
CA PHE A 39 24.16 1.00 -3.70
C PHE A 39 23.87 0.38 -2.33
N ARG A 40 24.75 0.67 -1.37
CA ARG A 40 24.60 0.37 0.06
C ARG A 40 23.51 1.29 0.62
N VAL A 41 22.29 0.80 0.83
CA VAL A 41 21.32 1.50 1.68
C VAL A 41 21.71 1.26 3.14
N ARG A 42 22.31 2.28 3.76
CA ARG A 42 22.46 2.36 5.23
C ARG A 42 21.08 2.54 5.85
N CYS A 43 20.46 1.46 6.32
CA CYS A 43 19.37 1.58 7.29
C CYS A 43 19.96 1.98 8.64
N HIS A 44 19.97 3.28 8.94
CA HIS A 44 20.20 3.77 10.30
C HIS A 44 18.92 3.59 11.13
N SER A 45 19.10 2.84 12.23
CA SER A 45 18.23 2.79 13.39
C SER A 45 17.88 4.18 13.90
N GLN A 46 16.58 4.46 14.05
CA GLN A 46 15.91 5.43 14.94
C GLN A 46 14.65 6.00 14.26
N ALA A 47 13.68 5.13 13.93
CA ALA A 47 12.39 5.56 13.40
C ALA A 47 11.21 4.67 13.85
N ALA A 48 11.35 3.99 15.01
CA ALA A 48 10.36 3.01 15.49
C ALA A 48 9.44 3.52 16.62
N THR A 49 9.50 4.81 16.99
CA THR A 49 8.87 5.30 18.23
C THR A 49 7.95 6.53 18.05
N ARG A 50 7.32 6.69 16.88
CA ARG A 50 6.28 7.72 16.63
C ARG A 50 4.93 7.11 16.21
N LEU A 51 4.65 5.90 16.70
CA LEU A 51 3.62 5.00 16.19
C LEU A 51 2.46 4.84 17.20
N ALA A 52 1.86 5.94 17.69
CA ALA A 52 0.71 5.84 18.59
C ALA A 52 -0.61 6.34 18.03
N ASP A 53 -0.67 7.59 17.56
CA ASP A 53 -1.82 8.06 16.78
C ASP A 53 -1.69 7.73 15.28
N ALA A 54 -0.46 7.54 14.80
CA ALA A 54 -0.19 7.09 13.44
C ALA A 54 -0.56 5.62 13.24
N THR A 55 -0.36 4.74 14.25
CA THR A 55 -0.76 3.33 14.20
C THR A 55 -2.24 3.15 14.03
N PHE A 56 -3.08 3.95 14.71
CA PHE A 56 -4.53 3.83 14.57
C PHE A 56 -4.96 4.08 13.12
N ARG A 57 -4.40 5.11 12.47
CA ARG A 57 -4.71 5.45 11.07
C ARG A 57 -4.11 4.45 10.08
N THR A 58 -2.86 4.03 10.29
CA THR A 58 -2.14 3.12 9.39
C THR A 58 -2.63 1.67 9.50
N LEU A 59 -2.97 1.19 10.70
CA LEU A 59 -3.40 -0.19 10.91
C LEU A 59 -4.87 -0.42 10.48
N LEU A 60 -5.76 0.55 10.67
CA LEU A 60 -7.12 0.46 10.11
C LEU A 60 -7.09 0.48 8.58
N SER A 61 -6.23 1.33 7.99
CA SER A 61 -5.98 1.37 6.54
C SER A 61 -5.39 0.04 6.04
N ALA A 62 -4.42 -0.53 6.76
CA ALA A 62 -3.80 -1.81 6.40
C ALA A 62 -4.77 -3.00 6.50
N GLN A 63 -5.71 -2.97 7.45
CA GLN A 63 -6.71 -4.03 7.63
C GLN A 63 -7.85 -3.96 6.60
N MET A 64 -8.19 -2.77 6.11
CA MET A 64 -9.06 -2.62 4.94
C MET A 64 -8.35 -3.08 3.65
N CYS A 65 -7.05 -2.80 3.50
CA CYS A 65 -6.24 -3.37 2.39
C CYS A 65 -6.15 -4.90 2.44
N TRP A 66 -5.99 -5.50 3.63
CA TRP A 66 -5.88 -6.96 3.77
C TRP A 66 -7.17 -7.70 3.33
N ARG A 67 -8.35 -7.16 3.69
CA ARG A 67 -9.64 -7.73 3.24
C ARG A 67 -9.95 -7.51 1.76
N ALA A 68 -9.39 -6.45 1.15
CA ALA A 68 -9.47 -6.25 -0.30
C ALA A 68 -8.58 -7.25 -1.04
N LEU A 69 -7.36 -7.51 -0.54
CA LEU A 69 -6.42 -8.48 -1.10
C LEU A 69 -6.90 -9.94 -0.95
N GLU A 70 -7.57 -10.30 0.15
CA GLU A 70 -8.15 -11.66 0.32
C GLU A 70 -9.35 -11.92 -0.60
N ARG A 71 -10.10 -10.88 -1.01
CA ARG A 71 -11.22 -11.02 -1.96
C ARG A 71 -10.77 -11.10 -3.43
N ASP A 72 -9.63 -10.51 -3.77
CA ASP A 72 -9.07 -10.53 -5.13
C ASP A 72 -8.03 -11.65 -5.36
N SER A 73 -7.69 -12.44 -4.33
CA SER A 73 -6.73 -13.56 -4.45
C SER A 73 -7.26 -14.79 -5.22
N ALA A 74 -8.43 -14.70 -5.88
CA ALA A 74 -8.90 -15.70 -6.83
C ALA A 74 -8.57 -15.37 -8.30
N ALA A 75 -7.87 -14.27 -8.58
CA ALA A 75 -7.34 -13.97 -9.90
C ALA A 75 -5.83 -14.26 -9.96
N VAL A 76 -5.48 -15.54 -10.06
CA VAL A 76 -4.16 -15.94 -10.55
C VAL A 76 -4.07 -15.43 -11.99
N VAL A 77 -3.38 -14.31 -12.19
CA VAL A 77 -2.93 -13.88 -13.52
C VAL A 77 -1.86 -14.89 -13.96
N VAL A 78 -2.29 -15.87 -14.74
CA VAL A 78 -1.38 -16.71 -15.51
C VAL A 78 -0.74 -15.80 -16.55
N LEU A 79 0.51 -15.40 -16.31
CA LEU A 79 1.33 -14.74 -17.32
C LEU A 79 1.53 -15.73 -18.49
N PRO A 80 1.20 -15.35 -19.74
CA PRO A 80 1.48 -16.21 -20.89
C PRO A 80 2.99 -16.25 -21.12
N THR A 81 3.58 -17.44 -21.05
CA THR A 81 4.93 -17.70 -21.55
C THR A 81 4.93 -17.65 -23.09
N PRO A 82 5.94 -17.05 -23.72
CA PRO A 82 5.99 -16.95 -25.18
C PRO A 82 6.41 -18.31 -25.77
N GLY A 83 5.58 -18.89 -26.64
CA GLY A 83 6.01 -20.06 -27.44
C GLY A 83 4.99 -21.14 -27.80
N LYS A 84 3.69 -20.85 -28.04
CA LYS A 84 2.80 -21.80 -28.74
C LYS A 84 1.91 -21.12 -29.79
N PRO A 85 1.74 -21.71 -30.99
CA PRO A 85 0.95 -21.13 -32.08
C PRO A 85 -0.56 -21.26 -31.82
N LEU A 86 -1.31 -20.25 -32.28
CA LEU A 86 -2.78 -20.24 -32.28
C LEU A 86 -3.33 -21.29 -33.27
N PRO A 87 -4.41 -22.01 -32.95
CA PRO A 87 -5.00 -22.98 -33.86
C PRO A 87 -5.86 -22.30 -34.94
N SER A 88 -5.75 -22.81 -36.16
CA SER A 88 -6.60 -22.48 -37.31
C SER A 88 -8.04 -22.97 -37.10
N VAL A 89 -9.03 -22.14 -37.40
CA VAL A 89 -10.43 -22.57 -37.54
C VAL A 89 -10.89 -22.33 -38.98
N ASN A 90 -11.31 -23.44 -39.59
CA ASN A 90 -11.80 -23.56 -40.95
C ASN A 90 -13.21 -22.95 -41.13
N SER A 91 -13.47 -22.69 -42.42
CA SER A 91 -14.73 -22.36 -43.09
C SER A 91 -15.96 -23.21 -42.71
N ALA A 92 -17.14 -22.57 -42.66
CA ALA A 92 -18.31 -22.86 -43.51
C ALA A 92 -19.63 -22.29 -42.93
N ASN A 93 -20.53 -21.88 -43.86
CA ASN A 93 -21.96 -21.56 -43.72
C ASN A 93 -22.31 -20.19 -43.10
N SER A 94 -23.20 -19.35 -43.62
CA SER A 94 -24.14 -19.41 -44.76
C SER A 94 -24.80 -18.03 -44.90
N LEU A 95 -24.94 -17.53 -46.14
CA LEU A 95 -25.69 -16.32 -46.49
C LEU A 95 -27.21 -16.49 -46.27
N PRO A 96 -27.96 -15.37 -46.10
CA PRO A 96 -29.23 -15.26 -46.81
C PRO A 96 -29.38 -13.99 -47.66
N SER A 97 -30.04 -14.25 -48.79
CA SER A 97 -30.58 -13.46 -49.90
C SER A 97 -30.74 -11.94 -49.83
N ALA A 98 -30.46 -11.38 -51.00
CA ALA A 98 -30.80 -10.06 -51.54
C ALA A 98 -32.24 -9.57 -51.31
N THR A 99 -32.36 -8.24 -51.19
CA THR A 99 -33.51 -7.48 -51.73
C THR A 99 -32.99 -6.22 -52.43
N HIS A 100 -33.51 -6.01 -53.64
CA HIS A 100 -33.21 -4.96 -54.60
C HIS A 100 -33.30 -3.52 -54.03
N ARG A 101 -32.32 -2.67 -54.36
CA ARG A 101 -32.60 -1.26 -54.70
C ARG A 101 -31.63 -0.72 -55.76
N ARG A 102 -32.24 -0.38 -56.89
CA ARG A 102 -31.84 0.43 -58.06
C ARG A 102 -30.45 1.08 -58.05
N TYR A 103 -29.70 0.72 -59.10
CA TYR A 103 -28.69 1.54 -59.75
C TYR A 103 -29.23 2.94 -60.07
N VAL A 104 -28.60 3.97 -59.51
CA VAL A 104 -28.53 5.31 -60.12
C VAL A 104 -27.10 5.48 -60.59
N SER A 105 -26.94 5.75 -61.89
CA SER A 105 -25.68 6.05 -62.52
C SER A 105 -25.16 7.40 -62.02
N GLU A 106 -24.09 7.41 -61.25
CA GLU A 106 -23.28 8.61 -61.06
C GLU A 106 -21.83 8.33 -61.43
N LYS A 107 -21.34 9.25 -62.26
CA LYS A 107 -20.06 9.30 -62.95
C LYS A 107 -18.91 8.76 -62.10
N THR A 108 -18.07 7.95 -62.74
CA THR A 108 -16.71 7.62 -62.32
C THR A 108 -15.94 8.87 -61.90
N ALA A 109 -15.96 9.17 -60.61
CA ALA A 109 -14.96 10.00 -59.98
C ALA A 109 -13.70 9.13 -59.85
N GLN A 110 -12.59 9.59 -60.42
CA GLN A 110 -11.27 9.06 -60.10
C GLN A 110 -11.13 9.04 -58.57
N PRO A 111 -10.63 7.95 -57.95
CA PRO A 111 -10.39 7.95 -56.52
C PRO A 111 -9.41 9.08 -56.21
N GLN A 112 -9.87 10.09 -55.48
CA GLN A 112 -8.96 11.08 -54.93
C GLN A 112 -7.99 10.35 -53.99
N PRO A 113 -6.69 10.69 -53.99
CA PRO A 113 -5.76 10.14 -53.02
C PRO A 113 -6.35 10.38 -51.61
N PRO A 114 -6.26 9.40 -50.69
CA PRO A 114 -6.83 9.56 -49.36
C PRO A 114 -6.28 10.84 -48.76
N ALA A 115 -7.18 11.73 -48.32
CA ALA A 115 -6.81 12.98 -47.68
C ALA A 115 -5.80 12.65 -46.57
N VAL A 116 -4.58 13.16 -46.70
CA VAL A 116 -3.51 13.00 -45.71
C VAL A 116 -4.10 13.45 -44.38
N LEU A 117 -4.31 12.49 -43.47
CA LEU A 117 -4.93 12.75 -42.19
C LEU A 117 -4.04 13.75 -41.44
N ASP A 118 -4.61 14.89 -41.05
CA ASP A 118 -3.94 15.89 -40.22
C ASP A 118 -3.58 15.25 -38.87
N LEU A 119 -2.30 15.19 -38.55
CA LEU A 119 -1.83 14.56 -37.30
C LEU A 119 -2.03 15.49 -36.10
N CYS A 120 -2.44 16.75 -36.29
CA CYS A 120 -2.78 17.67 -35.20
C CYS A 120 -3.97 17.21 -34.35
N ASP A 121 -5.01 16.67 -34.99
CA ASP A 121 -6.21 16.17 -34.29
C ASP A 121 -5.86 14.99 -33.38
N LEU A 122 -4.83 14.24 -33.76
CA LEU A 122 -4.28 13.15 -32.97
C LEU A 122 -3.53 13.64 -31.72
N LEU A 123 -3.02 14.88 -31.70
CA LEU A 123 -2.23 15.41 -30.58
C LEU A 123 -3.06 16.26 -29.61
N GLY A 124 -4.35 16.49 -29.90
CA GLY A 124 -5.29 17.16 -29.00
C GLY A 124 -5.39 18.68 -29.19
N GLY A 125 -4.98 19.21 -30.35
CA GLY A 125 -5.04 20.63 -30.70
C GLY A 125 -3.67 21.33 -30.77
N ARG A 126 -3.66 22.61 -31.16
CA ARG A 126 -2.43 23.42 -31.40
C ARG A 126 -1.72 23.91 -30.13
N ASP A 127 -2.29 23.66 -28.96
CA ASP A 127 -1.68 24.04 -27.70
C ASP A 127 -0.90 22.87 -27.09
N ALA A 128 0.37 23.15 -26.79
CA ALA A 128 1.25 22.45 -25.85
C ALA A 128 2.14 21.29 -26.36
N MET A 129 3.44 21.50 -26.11
CA MET A 129 4.60 20.59 -26.22
C MET A 129 5.07 20.27 -27.65
N VAL A 130 6.39 20.37 -27.87
CA VAL A 130 7.05 19.79 -29.05
C VAL A 130 7.04 18.26 -28.93
N TRP A 131 6.59 17.57 -29.97
CA TRP A 131 6.41 16.11 -29.98
C TRP A 131 7.55 15.36 -30.64
N ILE A 132 8.19 15.96 -31.64
CA ILE A 132 9.24 15.32 -32.44
C ILE A 132 10.49 16.19 -32.43
N THR A 133 11.64 15.59 -32.17
CA THR A 133 12.94 16.18 -32.53
C THR A 133 13.47 15.43 -33.76
N TRP A 134 13.75 16.11 -34.86
CA TRP A 134 14.43 15.49 -36.00
C TRP A 134 15.88 15.95 -36.10
N VAL A 135 16.76 15.08 -36.60
CA VAL A 135 18.22 15.33 -36.67
C VAL A 135 18.75 14.89 -38.02
N ASP A 136 19.33 15.83 -38.75
CA ASP A 136 19.93 15.58 -40.08
C ASP A 136 20.89 16.73 -40.42
N ASP A 137 22.09 16.44 -40.92
CA ASP A 137 23.05 17.49 -41.29
C ASP A 137 22.83 18.04 -42.71
N GLU A 138 22.05 17.34 -43.54
CA GLU A 138 21.79 17.71 -44.92
C GLU A 138 20.72 18.83 -45.01
N PRO A 139 21.04 20.02 -45.57
CA PRO A 139 20.08 21.13 -45.63
C PRO A 139 18.81 20.81 -46.41
N GLY A 140 18.90 19.96 -47.43
CA GLY A 140 17.75 19.52 -48.23
C GLY A 140 16.76 18.68 -47.42
N VAL A 141 17.26 17.77 -46.59
CA VAL A 141 16.43 16.92 -45.72
C VAL A 141 15.83 17.74 -44.58
N GLN A 142 16.60 18.65 -43.99
CA GLN A 142 16.10 19.61 -43.00
C GLN A 142 14.90 20.42 -43.51
N ASP A 143 15.01 20.97 -44.73
CA ASP A 143 13.93 21.74 -45.34
C ASP A 143 12.71 20.88 -45.71
N LEU A 144 12.92 19.63 -46.13
CA LEU A 144 11.84 18.68 -46.40
C LEU A 144 11.08 18.33 -45.12
N LEU A 145 11.78 17.88 -44.08
CA LEU A 145 11.17 17.47 -42.81
C LEU A 145 10.41 18.63 -42.16
N ARG A 146 10.99 19.83 -42.16
CA ARG A 146 10.31 21.05 -41.69
C ARG A 146 8.98 21.28 -42.41
N LYS A 147 8.97 21.24 -43.75
CA LYS A 147 7.75 21.42 -44.55
C LYS A 147 6.72 20.30 -44.29
N LEU A 148 7.17 19.06 -44.12
CA LEU A 148 6.27 17.94 -43.84
C LEU A 148 5.62 18.05 -42.46
N PHE A 149 6.38 18.39 -41.41
CA PHE A 149 5.82 18.58 -40.07
C PHE A 149 4.92 19.82 -39.98
N GLU A 150 5.24 20.89 -40.72
CA GLU A 150 4.33 22.04 -40.89
C GLU A 150 3.02 21.64 -41.59
N LEU A 151 3.11 20.85 -42.67
CA LEU A 151 1.95 20.36 -43.43
C LEU A 151 1.07 19.41 -42.60
N TRP A 152 1.67 18.57 -41.77
CA TRP A 152 0.97 17.66 -40.86
C TRP A 152 0.63 18.30 -39.51
N HIS A 153 0.93 19.59 -39.34
CA HIS A 153 0.70 20.37 -38.14
C HIS A 153 1.19 19.70 -36.85
N ILE A 154 2.33 19.00 -36.92
CA ILE A 154 2.99 18.39 -35.75
C ILE A 154 3.97 19.41 -35.17
N PRO A 155 3.84 19.79 -33.88
CA PRO A 155 4.86 20.58 -33.20
C PRO A 155 6.17 19.79 -33.16
N ALA A 156 7.17 20.24 -33.92
CA ALA A 156 8.44 19.55 -34.06
C ALA A 156 9.61 20.55 -34.03
N GLN A 157 10.80 20.08 -33.68
CA GLN A 157 12.03 20.88 -33.65
C GLN A 157 13.18 20.14 -34.35
N GLY A 158 14.04 20.89 -35.03
CA GLY A 158 15.15 20.34 -35.81
C GLY A 158 16.51 20.58 -35.16
N ALA A 159 17.43 19.65 -35.39
CA ALA A 159 18.84 19.77 -35.07
C ALA A 159 19.70 19.34 -36.26
N ARG A 160 20.89 19.92 -36.41
CA ARG A 160 21.83 19.63 -37.51
C ARG A 160 22.98 18.71 -37.10
N SER A 161 23.12 18.42 -35.81
CA SER A 161 24.09 17.44 -35.30
C SER A 161 23.54 16.69 -34.09
N ALA A 162 24.16 15.56 -33.75
CA ALA A 162 23.80 14.80 -32.56
C ALA A 162 24.02 15.61 -31.27
N GLU A 163 25.05 16.44 -31.18
CA GLU A 163 25.32 17.31 -30.03
C GLU A 163 24.28 18.41 -29.88
N GLU A 164 23.84 19.00 -31.00
CA GLU A 164 22.76 19.99 -30.98
C GLU A 164 21.45 19.33 -30.53
N ALA A 165 21.11 18.16 -31.07
CA ALA A 165 19.93 17.40 -30.67
C ALA A 165 19.96 17.03 -29.18
N TRP A 166 21.13 16.62 -28.69
CA TRP A 166 21.34 16.31 -27.27
C TRP A 166 21.11 17.53 -26.36
N ALA A 167 21.64 18.69 -26.75
CA ALA A 167 21.43 19.95 -26.03
C ALA A 167 19.96 20.41 -26.07
N ILE A 168 19.27 20.17 -27.19
CA ILE A 168 17.84 20.43 -27.33
C ILE A 168 17.02 19.52 -26.40
N PHE A 169 17.31 18.23 -26.34
CA PHE A 169 16.63 17.28 -25.45
C PHE A 169 16.75 17.67 -23.96
N HIS A 170 17.90 18.20 -23.54
CA HIS A 170 18.09 18.70 -22.17
C HIS A 170 17.21 19.92 -21.85
N ARG A 171 16.90 20.74 -22.84
CA ARG A 171 16.05 21.93 -22.68
C ARG A 171 14.57 21.57 -22.79
N GLN A 172 14.23 20.76 -23.78
CA GLN A 172 12.86 20.40 -24.12
C GLN A 172 12.84 18.98 -24.71
N PRO A 173 12.76 17.94 -23.85
CA PRO A 173 12.75 16.55 -24.31
C PRO A 173 11.44 16.25 -25.06
N THR A 174 11.57 15.53 -26.16
CA THR A 174 10.43 15.14 -27.00
C THR A 174 10.13 13.65 -26.84
N PRO A 175 8.85 13.25 -26.91
CA PRO A 175 8.46 11.84 -26.85
C PRO A 175 8.92 11.02 -28.05
N LEU A 176 9.28 11.65 -29.17
CA LEU A 176 9.80 10.97 -30.35
C LEU A 176 11.05 11.68 -30.87
N VAL A 177 12.06 10.91 -31.30
CA VAL A 177 13.22 11.39 -32.04
C VAL A 177 13.32 10.68 -33.39
N LEU A 178 13.60 11.44 -34.44
CA LEU A 178 13.89 10.95 -35.80
C LEU A 178 15.31 11.38 -36.17
N ALA A 179 16.29 10.48 -36.09
CA ALA A 179 17.69 10.82 -36.27
C ALA A 179 18.30 10.17 -37.52
N ASP A 180 19.05 10.94 -38.30
CA ASP A 180 19.93 10.36 -39.30
C ASP A 180 21.03 9.53 -38.63
N ILE A 181 21.42 8.44 -39.27
CA ILE A 181 22.47 7.56 -38.75
C ILE A 181 23.83 8.20 -38.94
N LEU A 182 24.10 8.76 -40.13
CA LEU A 182 25.41 9.28 -40.51
C LEU A 182 25.50 10.78 -40.26
N LEU A 183 25.69 11.15 -38.99
CA LEU A 183 25.87 12.54 -38.58
C LEU A 183 27.37 12.89 -38.40
N PRO A 184 27.77 14.14 -38.69
CA PRO A 184 29.14 14.59 -38.50
C PRO A 184 29.48 14.65 -37.00
N GLY A 185 30.67 14.15 -36.64
CA GLY A 185 31.11 14.07 -35.25
C GLY A 185 30.57 12.83 -34.56
N ARG A 186 29.42 12.94 -33.89
CA ARG A 186 28.73 11.83 -33.24
C ARG A 186 27.59 11.30 -34.12
N ASP A 187 27.52 9.99 -34.28
CA ASP A 187 26.52 9.31 -35.12
C ASP A 187 25.12 9.26 -34.47
N GLY A 188 24.09 8.92 -35.25
CA GLY A 188 22.72 8.83 -34.74
C GLY A 188 22.52 7.72 -33.71
N PHE A 189 23.34 6.66 -33.76
CA PHE A 189 23.32 5.60 -32.74
C PHE A 189 23.78 6.11 -31.39
N TRP A 190 24.88 6.88 -31.35
CA TRP A 190 25.34 7.54 -30.14
C TRP A 190 24.24 8.41 -29.53
N LEU A 191 23.50 9.16 -30.36
CA LEU A 191 22.40 10.00 -29.88
C LEU A 191 21.27 9.18 -29.26
N VAL A 192 20.80 8.13 -29.96
CA VAL A 192 19.69 7.29 -29.48
C VAL A 192 20.07 6.55 -28.20
N GLU A 193 21.27 5.98 -28.12
CA GLU A 193 21.75 5.32 -26.90
C GLU A 193 21.71 6.28 -25.71
N ARG A 194 22.18 7.52 -25.89
CA ARG A 194 22.17 8.54 -24.85
C ARG A 194 20.77 9.00 -24.47
N ILE A 195 19.88 9.17 -25.45
CA ILE A 195 18.49 9.54 -25.19
C ILE A 195 17.78 8.46 -24.38
N LEU A 196 17.97 7.18 -24.71
CA LEU A 196 17.31 6.09 -23.99
C LEU A 196 17.91 5.85 -22.58
N GLU A 197 19.16 6.23 -22.35
CA GLU A 197 19.76 6.23 -21.00
C GLU A 197 19.08 7.24 -20.07
N GLU A 198 18.73 8.43 -20.55
CA GLU A 198 18.19 9.53 -19.73
C GLU A 198 16.66 9.68 -19.83
N TRP A 199 16.08 9.36 -20.99
CA TRP A 199 14.65 9.34 -21.29
C TRP A 199 14.23 7.98 -21.90
N PRO A 200 14.08 6.92 -21.09
CA PRO A 200 13.78 5.57 -21.57
C PRO A 200 12.44 5.42 -22.31
N ASP A 201 11.51 6.35 -22.10
CA ASP A 201 10.18 6.34 -22.71
C ASP A 201 10.13 7.01 -24.10
N THR A 202 11.26 7.55 -24.59
CA THR A 202 11.32 8.20 -25.90
C THR A 202 11.28 7.17 -27.03
N VAL A 203 10.41 7.39 -28.00
CA VAL A 203 10.37 6.60 -29.23
C VAL A 203 11.49 7.05 -30.17
N CYS A 204 12.36 6.13 -30.55
CA CYS A 204 13.48 6.41 -31.45
C CYS A 204 13.25 5.81 -32.84
N LEU A 205 13.27 6.68 -33.85
CA LEU A 205 13.25 6.33 -35.28
C LEU A 205 14.55 6.81 -35.92
N MET A 206 15.02 6.10 -36.95
CA MET A 206 16.25 6.44 -37.66
C MET A 206 16.02 6.68 -39.16
N MET A 207 16.93 7.41 -39.79
CA MET A 207 17.03 7.58 -41.24
C MET A 207 18.41 7.10 -41.71
N THR A 208 18.50 6.50 -42.89
CA THR A 208 19.77 6.02 -43.44
C THR A 208 19.83 6.18 -44.95
N GLY A 209 21.02 6.45 -45.50
CA GLY A 209 21.29 6.40 -46.94
C GLY A 209 21.35 4.97 -47.51
N SER A 210 21.63 3.97 -46.68
CA SER A 210 21.63 2.56 -47.06
C SER A 210 21.14 1.67 -45.92
N ALA A 211 20.23 0.74 -46.21
CA ALA A 211 19.76 -0.26 -45.24
C ALA A 211 20.54 -1.57 -45.41
N ASP A 212 21.83 -1.55 -45.10
CA ASP A 212 22.61 -2.80 -45.05
C ASP A 212 22.24 -3.64 -43.81
N ARG A 213 22.66 -4.91 -43.84
CA ARG A 213 22.32 -5.88 -42.79
C ARG A 213 22.83 -5.45 -41.42
N ASP A 214 24.03 -4.87 -41.36
CA ASP A 214 24.68 -4.50 -40.11
C ASP A 214 23.99 -3.30 -39.46
N THR A 215 23.54 -2.33 -40.26
CA THR A 215 22.74 -1.19 -39.80
C THR A 215 21.42 -1.64 -39.19
N LEU A 216 20.68 -2.53 -39.86
CA LEU A 216 19.42 -3.07 -39.35
C LEU A 216 19.60 -3.86 -38.04
N ILE A 217 20.66 -4.68 -37.94
CA ILE A 217 20.99 -5.39 -36.71
C ILE A 217 21.31 -4.41 -35.58
N ARG A 218 22.03 -3.32 -35.88
CA ARG A 218 22.37 -2.30 -34.89
C ARG A 218 21.12 -1.56 -34.40
N CYS A 219 20.20 -1.17 -35.28
CA CYS A 219 18.91 -0.56 -34.92
C CYS A 219 18.10 -1.44 -33.96
N LEU A 220 18.01 -2.75 -34.23
CA LEU A 220 17.30 -3.69 -33.35
C LEU A 220 17.93 -3.77 -31.95
N ARG A 221 19.27 -3.71 -31.86
CA ARG A 221 19.98 -3.78 -30.58
C ARG A 221 19.88 -2.50 -29.76
N THR A 222 19.73 -1.34 -30.40
CA THR A 222 19.63 -0.04 -29.72
C THR A 222 18.20 0.37 -29.38
N GLY A 223 17.19 -0.45 -29.71
CA GLY A 223 15.79 -0.16 -29.39
C GLY A 223 15.10 0.79 -30.37
N VAL A 224 15.69 1.02 -31.55
CA VAL A 224 15.09 1.81 -32.63
C VAL A 224 13.88 1.07 -33.20
N LEU A 225 12.73 1.74 -33.28
CA LEU A 225 11.47 1.12 -33.68
C LEU A 225 11.28 1.06 -35.21
N HIS A 226 11.91 1.96 -35.96
CA HIS A 226 11.86 1.98 -37.42
C HIS A 226 13.08 2.69 -38.01
N CYS A 227 13.55 2.25 -39.18
CA CYS A 227 14.61 2.90 -39.93
C CYS A 227 14.10 3.21 -41.36
N PHE A 228 14.09 4.49 -41.73
CA PHE A 228 13.71 4.96 -43.06
C PHE A 228 14.92 4.97 -43.98
N VAL A 229 14.72 4.54 -45.23
CA VAL A 229 15.76 4.61 -46.27
C VAL A 229 15.58 5.91 -47.06
N LYS A 230 16.65 6.66 -47.25
CA LYS A 230 16.68 7.87 -48.09
C LYS A 230 16.76 7.46 -49.58
N PRO A 231 16.04 8.11 -50.50
CA PRO A 231 15.13 9.25 -50.29
C PRO A 231 13.85 8.83 -49.56
N LEU A 232 13.40 9.67 -48.62
CA LEU A 232 12.29 9.36 -47.71
C LEU A 232 10.96 9.17 -48.47
N ASP A 233 10.30 8.03 -48.25
CA ASP A 233 8.91 7.80 -48.66
C ASP A 233 7.96 8.53 -47.69
N ILE A 234 7.27 9.54 -48.21
CA ILE A 234 6.37 10.40 -47.43
C ILE A 234 5.18 9.61 -46.89
N GLU A 235 4.65 8.65 -47.64
CA GLU A 235 3.50 7.83 -47.21
C GLU A 235 3.92 6.83 -46.13
N GLU A 236 5.10 6.23 -46.26
CA GLU A 236 5.66 5.36 -45.24
C GLU A 236 5.91 6.13 -43.94
N MET A 237 6.55 7.31 -44.03
CA MET A 237 6.86 8.14 -42.88
C MET A 237 5.60 8.59 -42.16
N HIS A 238 4.59 9.07 -42.89
CA HIS A 238 3.30 9.45 -42.31
C HIS A 238 2.66 8.29 -41.54
N ARG A 239 2.59 7.10 -42.15
CA ARG A 239 1.99 5.90 -41.53
C ARG A 239 2.71 5.46 -40.25
N VAL A 240 4.05 5.47 -40.26
CA VAL A 240 4.86 5.09 -39.11
C VAL A 240 4.70 6.12 -38.00
N LEU A 241 4.85 7.41 -38.30
CA LEU A 241 4.69 8.48 -37.32
C LEU A 241 3.28 8.49 -36.71
N GLN A 242 2.24 8.33 -37.53
CA GLN A 242 0.86 8.24 -37.04
C GLN A 242 0.71 7.14 -35.99
N ARG A 243 1.25 5.93 -36.25
CA ARG A 243 1.19 4.80 -35.33
C ARG A 243 1.94 5.09 -34.02
N GLN A 244 3.15 5.65 -34.12
CA GLN A 244 3.97 5.92 -32.93
C GLN A 244 3.38 7.03 -32.07
N LEU A 245 2.90 8.11 -32.68
CA LEU A 245 2.24 9.21 -31.95
C LEU A 245 0.94 8.74 -31.29
N GLN A 246 0.16 7.89 -31.95
CA GLN A 246 -1.02 7.24 -31.36
C GLN A 246 -0.65 6.44 -30.11
N TRP A 247 0.39 5.62 -30.20
CA TRP A 247 0.87 4.81 -29.09
C TRP A 247 1.34 5.69 -27.91
N ILE A 248 2.19 6.70 -28.18
CA ILE A 248 2.67 7.66 -27.17
C ILE A 248 1.49 8.32 -26.45
N ARG A 249 0.48 8.79 -27.21
CA ARG A 249 -0.69 9.46 -26.64
C ARG A 249 -1.47 8.52 -25.72
N HIS A 250 -1.80 7.32 -26.19
CA HIS A 250 -2.54 6.35 -25.39
C HIS A 250 -1.79 5.92 -24.14
N GLU A 251 -0.48 5.71 -24.24
CA GLU A 251 0.33 5.33 -23.09
C GLU A 251 0.38 6.45 -22.03
N ARG A 252 0.52 7.70 -22.47
CA ARG A 252 0.44 8.87 -21.57
C ARG A 252 -0.94 9.02 -20.92
N GLU A 253 -2.02 8.78 -21.66
CA GLU A 253 -3.39 8.77 -21.10
C GLU A 253 -3.58 7.65 -20.08
N ARG A 254 -3.11 6.44 -20.38
CA ARG A 254 -3.15 5.28 -19.48
C ARG A 254 -2.42 5.57 -18.17
N LEU A 255 -1.20 6.09 -18.23
CA LEU A 255 -0.41 6.43 -17.05
C LEU A 255 -1.06 7.55 -16.22
N ARG A 256 -1.67 8.56 -16.87
CA ARG A 256 -2.46 9.58 -16.18
C ARG A 256 -3.66 8.98 -15.45
N HIS A 257 -4.40 8.09 -16.11
CA HIS A 257 -5.56 7.43 -15.51
C HIS A 257 -5.17 6.58 -14.29
N VAL A 258 -4.09 5.80 -14.38
CA VAL A 258 -3.58 5.01 -13.25
C VAL A 258 -3.22 5.91 -12.07
N ARG A 259 -2.51 7.02 -12.30
CA ARG A 259 -2.16 7.98 -11.25
C ARG A 259 -3.39 8.61 -10.59
N ASP A 260 -4.41 8.97 -11.37
CA ASP A 260 -5.66 9.51 -10.85
C ASP A 260 -6.40 8.48 -9.99
N LEU A 261 -6.51 7.23 -10.45
CA LEU A 261 -7.09 6.14 -9.65
C LEU A 261 -6.35 5.92 -8.33
N GLU A 262 -5.01 5.90 -8.35
CA GLU A 262 -4.21 5.79 -7.12
C GLU A 262 -4.46 6.94 -6.15
N GLN A 263 -4.57 8.17 -6.66
CA GLN A 263 -4.86 9.36 -5.84
C GLN A 263 -6.25 9.27 -5.22
N ARG A 264 -7.28 8.90 -6.00
CA ARG A 264 -8.64 8.71 -5.51
C ARG A 264 -8.73 7.63 -4.44
N LEU A 265 -8.07 6.48 -4.65
CA LEU A 265 -8.02 5.41 -3.66
C LEU A 265 -7.37 5.88 -2.35
N ARG A 266 -6.23 6.59 -2.43
CA ARG A 266 -5.56 7.17 -1.26
C ARG A 266 -6.45 8.18 -0.53
N GLN A 267 -7.19 9.01 -1.27
CA GLN A 267 -8.12 9.97 -0.67
C GLN A 267 -9.27 9.26 0.03
N GLN A 268 -9.90 8.27 -0.60
CA GLN A 268 -10.99 7.49 0.00
C GLN A 268 -10.55 6.78 1.28
N LEU A 269 -9.36 6.18 1.30
CA LEU A 269 -8.79 5.55 2.50
C LEU A 269 -8.57 6.56 3.64
N ARG A 270 -8.08 7.77 3.32
CA ARG A 270 -7.90 8.85 4.30
C ARG A 270 -9.24 9.31 4.87
N GLU A 271 -10.24 9.50 4.03
CA GLU A 271 -11.58 9.93 4.43
C GLU A 271 -12.27 8.88 5.32
N GLN A 272 -12.20 7.60 4.95
CA GLN A 272 -12.73 6.51 5.78
C GLN A 272 -12.04 6.45 7.13
N THR A 273 -10.71 6.55 7.15
CA THR A 273 -9.93 6.57 8.40
C THR A 273 -10.34 7.76 9.27
N HIS A 274 -10.46 8.94 8.69
CA HIS A 274 -10.89 10.13 9.42
C HIS A 274 -12.29 9.94 10.03
N ARG A 275 -13.25 9.40 9.27
CA ARG A 275 -14.61 9.13 9.77
C ARG A 275 -14.60 8.18 10.97
N ILE A 276 -13.80 7.12 10.92
CA ILE A 276 -13.73 6.15 12.03
C ILE A 276 -13.07 6.76 13.27
N VAL A 277 -11.99 7.53 13.10
CA VAL A 277 -11.36 8.28 14.21
C VAL A 277 -12.37 9.25 14.83
N SER A 278 -13.05 10.06 14.01
CA SER A 278 -14.03 11.04 14.52
C SER A 278 -15.22 10.37 15.23
N ALA A 279 -15.74 9.26 14.70
CA ALA A 279 -16.81 8.51 15.36
C ALA A 279 -16.35 7.91 16.69
N SER A 280 -15.14 7.36 16.74
CA SER A 280 -14.52 6.87 17.98
C SER A 280 -14.42 7.97 19.04
N GLU A 281 -13.91 9.15 18.67
CA GLU A 281 -13.79 10.28 19.61
C GLU A 281 -15.15 10.80 20.09
N ALA A 282 -16.15 10.86 19.20
CA ALA A 282 -17.51 11.25 19.57
C ALA A 282 -18.12 10.29 20.59
N LEU A 283 -17.97 8.97 20.42
CA LEU A 283 -18.45 7.96 21.37
C LEU A 283 -17.75 8.08 22.73
N LEU A 284 -16.43 8.31 22.74
CA LEU A 284 -15.69 8.51 23.98
C LEU A 284 -16.04 9.82 24.67
N THR A 285 -16.35 10.87 23.92
CA THR A 285 -16.86 12.13 24.47
C THR A 285 -18.23 11.93 25.09
N ALA A 286 -19.13 11.19 24.43
CA ALA A 286 -20.42 10.83 25.01
C ALA A 286 -20.26 10.04 26.31
N LEU A 287 -19.37 9.04 26.35
CA LEU A 287 -19.05 8.30 27.58
C LEU A 287 -18.50 9.26 28.65
N SER A 288 -17.62 10.20 28.29
CA SER A 288 -17.05 11.16 29.24
C SER A 288 -18.09 12.07 29.87
N LEU A 289 -19.15 12.41 29.15
CA LEU A 289 -20.24 13.25 29.65
C LEU A 289 -21.16 12.49 30.62
N HIS A 290 -21.31 11.17 30.43
CA HIS A 290 -22.13 10.31 31.27
C HIS A 290 -21.37 9.77 32.50
N ASP A 291 -20.14 9.29 32.28
CA ASP A 291 -19.20 8.79 33.27
C ASP A 291 -17.79 9.33 32.98
N PRO A 292 -17.44 10.51 33.58
CA PRO A 292 -16.13 11.12 33.41
C PRO A 292 -14.97 10.21 33.84
N VAL A 293 -15.21 9.32 34.81
CA VAL A 293 -14.18 8.40 35.33
C VAL A 293 -13.89 7.30 34.30
N ALA A 294 -14.93 6.70 33.71
CA ALA A 294 -14.80 5.64 32.71
C ALA A 294 -14.01 6.06 31.47
N ALA A 295 -14.17 7.29 30.99
CA ALA A 295 -13.42 7.75 29.81
C ALA A 295 -11.92 7.89 30.07
N SER A 296 -11.54 8.43 31.25
CA SER A 296 -10.14 8.51 31.66
C SER A 296 -9.53 7.12 31.85
N HIS A 297 -10.32 6.19 32.39
CA HIS A 297 -9.99 4.78 32.57
C HIS A 297 -9.72 4.09 31.23
N CYS A 298 -10.63 4.20 30.26
CA CYS A 298 -10.45 3.61 28.93
C CYS A 298 -9.16 4.08 28.24
N ARG A 299 -8.78 5.36 28.42
CA ARG A 299 -7.52 5.89 27.88
C ARG A 299 -6.28 5.25 28.52
N ARG A 300 -6.27 5.11 29.86
CA ARG A 300 -5.16 4.48 30.58
C ARG A 300 -5.05 2.98 30.27
N VAL A 301 -6.16 2.26 30.29
CA VAL A 301 -6.19 0.83 29.93
C VAL A 301 -5.72 0.61 28.49
N CYS A 302 -6.11 1.48 27.55
CA CYS A 302 -5.61 1.46 26.18
C CYS A 302 -4.08 1.66 26.10
N GLN A 303 -3.53 2.59 26.88
CA GLN A 303 -2.08 2.77 26.97
C GLN A 303 -1.39 1.52 27.52
N TYR A 304 -1.91 0.94 28.61
CA TYR A 304 -1.35 -0.28 29.20
C TYR A 304 -1.42 -1.48 28.26
N ALA A 305 -2.52 -1.60 27.50
CA ALA A 305 -2.73 -2.63 26.49
C ALA A 305 -1.64 -2.58 25.42
N ARG A 306 -1.30 -1.40 24.91
CA ARG A 306 -0.24 -1.24 23.91
C ARG A 306 1.13 -1.66 24.44
N ILE A 307 1.44 -1.27 25.68
CA ILE A 307 2.70 -1.60 26.36
C ILE A 307 2.81 -3.11 26.57
N LEU A 308 1.77 -3.72 27.13
CA LEU A 308 1.75 -5.15 27.42
C LEU A 308 1.73 -6.00 26.13
N ALA A 309 0.99 -5.59 25.09
CA ALA A 309 0.97 -6.29 23.81
C ALA A 309 2.35 -6.35 23.14
N GLY A 310 3.11 -5.26 23.23
CA GLY A 310 4.50 -5.22 22.76
C GLY A 310 5.42 -6.12 23.59
N PHE A 311 5.26 -6.12 24.92
CA PHE A 311 6.02 -7.00 25.82
C PHE A 311 5.76 -8.49 25.54
N LEU A 312 4.49 -8.86 25.33
CA LEU A 312 4.07 -10.22 24.97
C LEU A 312 4.37 -10.60 23.52
N ARG A 313 4.85 -9.64 22.71
CA ARG A 313 5.13 -9.81 21.26
C ARG A 313 3.93 -10.36 20.48
N LEU A 314 2.73 -9.85 20.79
CA LEU A 314 1.54 -10.24 20.02
C LEU A 314 1.70 -9.87 18.54
N PRO A 315 1.14 -10.65 17.60
CA PRO A 315 1.08 -10.27 16.19
C PRO A 315 0.40 -8.91 15.98
N PRO A 316 0.82 -8.09 14.99
CA PRO A 316 0.25 -6.75 14.77
C PRO A 316 -1.29 -6.69 14.71
N PRO A 317 -2.01 -7.64 14.09
CA PRO A 317 -3.48 -7.66 14.12
C PRO A 317 -4.07 -7.82 15.54
N GLN A 318 -3.41 -8.58 16.41
CA GLN A 318 -3.84 -8.78 17.79
C GLN A 318 -3.52 -7.56 18.67
N GLN A 319 -2.40 -6.87 18.43
CA GLN A 319 -2.07 -5.62 19.11
C GLN A 319 -3.13 -4.55 18.85
N LEU A 320 -3.49 -4.36 17.57
CA LEU A 320 -4.55 -3.42 17.19
C LEU A 320 -5.90 -3.82 17.80
N ALA A 321 -6.25 -5.11 17.74
CA ALA A 321 -7.51 -5.58 18.28
C ALA A 321 -7.62 -5.36 19.79
N LEU A 322 -6.53 -5.57 20.54
CA LEU A 322 -6.48 -5.29 21.97
C LEU A 322 -6.58 -3.79 22.26
N GLU A 323 -5.88 -2.95 21.50
CA GLU A 323 -5.96 -1.49 21.64
C GLU A 323 -7.40 -0.98 21.42
N LEU A 324 -8.06 -1.44 20.36
CA LEU A 324 -9.45 -1.10 20.07
C LEU A 324 -10.41 -1.62 21.15
N ALA A 325 -10.22 -2.86 21.61
CA ALA A 325 -11.04 -3.42 22.67
C ALA A 325 -10.87 -2.63 23.98
N ALA A 326 -9.64 -2.34 24.38
CA ALA A 326 -9.33 -1.54 25.56
C ALA A 326 -9.95 -0.14 25.49
N ARG A 327 -9.97 0.48 24.30
CA ARG A 327 -10.57 1.80 24.11
C ARG A 327 -12.09 1.80 24.26
N PHE A 328 -12.78 0.71 23.96
CA PHE A 328 -14.24 0.68 23.83
C PHE A 328 -14.97 -0.27 24.78
N HIS A 329 -14.26 -1.03 25.61
CA HIS A 329 -14.85 -2.10 26.43
C HIS A 329 -15.99 -1.62 27.33
N ASP A 330 -15.93 -0.38 27.77
CA ASP A 330 -16.85 0.25 28.72
C ASP A 330 -17.91 1.17 28.07
N LEU A 331 -17.98 1.27 26.73
CA LEU A 331 -18.97 2.15 26.06
C LEU A 331 -20.42 1.82 26.42
N GLY A 332 -20.71 0.57 26.76
CA GLY A 332 -22.02 0.11 27.20
C GLY A 332 -22.49 0.76 28.50
N LYS A 333 -21.61 1.36 29.30
CA LYS A 333 -22.01 2.14 30.49
C LYS A 333 -22.91 3.33 30.14
N LEU A 334 -22.93 3.78 28.89
CA LEU A 334 -23.94 4.71 28.35
C LEU A 334 -25.39 4.22 28.55
N GLY A 335 -25.63 2.91 28.62
CA GLY A 335 -26.93 2.32 28.89
C GLY A 335 -27.25 2.14 30.38
N VAL A 336 -26.31 2.40 31.28
CA VAL A 336 -26.51 2.25 32.73
C VAL A 336 -26.99 3.59 33.32
N PRO A 337 -28.12 3.64 34.04
CA PRO A 337 -28.62 4.87 34.65
C PRO A 337 -27.62 5.49 35.63
N ALA A 338 -27.57 6.83 35.69
CA ALA A 338 -26.64 7.55 36.56
C ALA A 338 -26.89 7.22 38.05
N GLU A 339 -28.13 6.98 38.43
CA GLU A 339 -28.55 6.61 39.80
C GLU A 339 -28.00 5.25 40.24
N VAL A 340 -27.63 4.40 39.28
CA VAL A 340 -26.98 3.11 39.50
C VAL A 340 -25.46 3.29 39.55
N LEU A 341 -24.88 4.06 38.63
CA LEU A 341 -23.42 4.30 38.56
C LEU A 341 -22.88 5.08 39.76
N TYR A 342 -23.62 6.07 40.25
CA TYR A 342 -23.18 6.98 41.31
C TYR A 342 -23.76 6.65 42.70
N ARG A 343 -24.42 5.49 42.87
CA ARG A 343 -24.95 5.11 44.17
C ARG A 343 -23.81 4.89 45.18
N PRO A 344 -23.83 5.55 46.35
CA PRO A 344 -22.83 5.31 47.38
C PRO A 344 -23.02 3.94 48.02
N GLY A 345 -21.93 3.17 48.15
CA GLY A 345 -21.94 1.85 48.77
C GLY A 345 -21.88 0.68 47.77
N PRO A 346 -22.03 -0.57 48.24
CA PRO A 346 -22.05 -1.74 47.38
C PRO A 346 -23.28 -1.73 46.46
N LEU A 347 -23.14 -2.33 45.28
CA LEU A 347 -24.24 -2.50 44.35
C LEU A 347 -25.36 -3.35 44.96
N GLU A 348 -26.58 -2.84 44.85
CA GLU A 348 -27.77 -3.61 45.20
C GLU A 348 -27.96 -4.77 44.20
N GLU A 349 -28.50 -5.87 44.69
CA GLU A 349 -28.71 -7.08 43.89
C GLU A 349 -29.63 -6.82 42.68
N SER A 350 -30.56 -5.85 42.80
CA SER A 350 -31.45 -5.41 41.72
C SER A 350 -30.73 -4.73 40.56
N ASP A 351 -29.58 -4.11 40.82
CA ASP A 351 -28.88 -3.26 39.87
C ASP A 351 -27.75 -3.99 39.16
N ARG A 352 -27.29 -5.08 39.78
CA ARG A 352 -26.24 -5.95 39.27
C ARG A 352 -26.49 -6.39 37.81
N PRO A 353 -27.69 -6.88 37.41
CA PRO A 353 -27.92 -7.29 36.02
C PRO A 353 -27.73 -6.15 35.01
N THR A 354 -28.09 -4.92 35.38
CA THR A 354 -27.97 -3.74 34.52
C THR A 354 -26.50 -3.40 34.26
N ILE A 355 -25.65 -3.48 35.28
CA ILE A 355 -24.21 -3.25 35.12
C ILE A 355 -23.57 -4.40 34.37
N GLU A 356 -23.87 -5.65 34.72
CA GLU A 356 -23.28 -6.83 34.09
C GLU A 356 -23.66 -6.96 32.60
N HIS A 357 -24.68 -6.23 32.15
CA HIS A 357 -25.08 -6.16 30.74
C HIS A 357 -24.20 -5.22 29.89
N HIS A 358 -23.43 -4.30 30.49
CA HIS A 358 -22.68 -3.32 29.69
C HIS A 358 -21.69 -3.91 28.67
N PRO A 359 -21.04 -5.08 28.85
CA PRO A 359 -20.20 -5.65 27.81
C PRO A 359 -20.98 -5.98 26.54
N LEU A 360 -22.25 -6.37 26.68
CA LEU A 360 -23.17 -6.65 25.57
C LEU A 360 -23.55 -5.37 24.84
N TRP A 361 -23.89 -4.31 25.58
CA TRP A 361 -24.16 -3.00 24.99
C TRP A 361 -22.91 -2.40 24.34
N SER A 362 -21.72 -2.57 24.91
CA SER A 362 -20.46 -2.16 24.28
C SER A 362 -20.29 -2.85 22.93
N VAL A 363 -20.53 -4.17 22.83
CA VAL A 363 -20.52 -4.88 21.54
C VAL A 363 -21.55 -4.30 20.57
N GLN A 364 -22.77 -4.03 21.03
CA GLN A 364 -23.85 -3.48 20.21
C GLN A 364 -23.50 -2.09 19.65
N ILE A 365 -22.92 -1.22 20.47
CA ILE A 365 -22.50 0.14 20.10
C ILE A 365 -21.31 0.10 19.14
N VAL A 366 -20.33 -0.79 19.39
CA VAL A 366 -19.07 -0.83 18.63
C VAL A 366 -19.21 -1.53 17.29
N ARG A 367 -20.05 -2.57 17.17
CA ARG A 367 -20.15 -3.43 15.98
C ARG A 367 -20.36 -2.67 14.65
N PRO A 368 -21.18 -1.59 14.57
CA PRO A 368 -21.33 -0.83 13.33
C PRO A 368 -20.05 -0.12 12.87
N VAL A 369 -19.16 0.25 13.80
CA VAL A 369 -17.91 0.96 13.52
C VAL A 369 -16.73 -0.01 13.37
N VAL A 370 -16.67 -1.03 14.22
CA VAL A 370 -15.60 -2.04 14.25
C VAL A 370 -16.24 -3.44 14.27
N ASN A 371 -16.43 -4.03 13.09
CA ASN A 371 -16.93 -5.41 12.96
C ASN A 371 -15.77 -6.41 12.83
N HIS A 372 -14.99 -6.55 13.91
CA HIS A 372 -13.84 -7.45 13.96
C HIS A 372 -13.99 -8.47 15.11
N PRO A 373 -13.97 -9.80 14.85
CA PRO A 373 -14.24 -10.83 15.85
C PRO A 373 -13.35 -10.73 17.10
N LEU A 374 -12.04 -10.48 16.93
CA LEU A 374 -11.13 -10.35 18.07
C LEU A 374 -11.46 -9.15 18.97
N VAL A 375 -11.93 -8.04 18.38
CA VAL A 375 -12.28 -6.83 19.15
C VAL A 375 -13.56 -7.06 19.92
N LEU A 376 -14.61 -7.52 19.22
CA LEU A 376 -15.92 -7.75 19.82
C LEU A 376 -15.87 -8.85 20.89
N SER A 377 -15.07 -9.90 20.64
CA SER A 377 -14.87 -10.98 21.62
C SER A 377 -14.06 -10.53 22.83
N ALA A 378 -13.08 -9.63 22.66
CA ALA A 378 -12.36 -9.07 23.80
C ALA A 378 -13.27 -8.18 24.66
N ILE A 379 -14.07 -7.31 24.02
CA ILE A 379 -15.05 -6.44 24.68
C ILE A 379 -16.11 -7.27 25.40
N ARG A 380 -16.69 -8.30 24.77
CA ARG A 380 -17.78 -9.07 25.39
C ARG A 380 -17.34 -9.75 26.69
N HIS A 381 -16.14 -10.31 26.70
CA HIS A 381 -15.71 -11.25 27.74
C HIS A 381 -14.68 -10.67 28.72
N HIS A 382 -14.46 -9.35 28.72
CA HIS A 382 -13.43 -8.72 29.57
C HIS A 382 -13.74 -8.83 31.08
N HIS A 383 -14.98 -9.16 31.45
CA HIS A 383 -15.39 -9.49 32.82
C HIS A 383 -15.59 -10.98 33.08
N GLU A 384 -15.21 -11.85 32.14
CA GLU A 384 -15.07 -13.27 32.43
C GLU A 384 -13.92 -13.48 33.41
N ARG A 385 -14.11 -14.45 34.31
CA ARG A 385 -13.14 -14.77 35.36
C ARG A 385 -12.50 -16.11 35.09
N TRP A 386 -11.21 -16.23 35.39
CA TRP A 386 -10.49 -17.49 35.18
C TRP A 386 -11.17 -18.71 35.85
N ASP A 387 -11.82 -18.50 36.99
CA ASP A 387 -12.58 -19.49 37.75
C ASP A 387 -14.01 -19.78 37.23
N GLY A 388 -14.44 -19.17 36.13
CA GLY A 388 -15.76 -19.38 35.53
C GLY A 388 -16.91 -18.65 36.23
N LYS A 389 -16.63 -17.81 37.24
CA LYS A 389 -17.67 -17.05 37.97
C LYS A 389 -17.92 -15.66 37.39
N GLY A 390 -17.41 -15.39 36.20
CA GLY A 390 -17.55 -14.12 35.51
C GLY A 390 -18.84 -14.02 34.69
N TYR A 391 -18.94 -12.96 33.91
CA TYR A 391 -20.07 -12.67 33.04
C TYR A 391 -19.56 -12.13 31.69
N PRO A 392 -20.37 -12.18 30.61
CA PRO A 392 -21.78 -12.60 30.54
C PRO A 392 -22.03 -14.10 30.31
N ASP A 393 -21.02 -14.87 29.90
CA ASP A 393 -21.17 -16.25 29.40
C ASP A 393 -20.64 -17.31 30.38
N GLY A 394 -19.93 -16.92 31.44
CA GLY A 394 -19.42 -17.83 32.47
C GLY A 394 -18.26 -18.71 31.97
N LEU A 395 -17.45 -18.16 31.07
CA LEU A 395 -16.30 -18.86 30.50
C LEU A 395 -15.19 -19.02 31.55
N ALA A 396 -14.49 -20.17 31.52
CA ALA A 396 -13.42 -20.49 32.46
C ALA A 396 -12.10 -20.77 31.75
N GLY A 397 -10.98 -20.46 32.42
CA GLY A 397 -9.64 -20.76 31.94
C GLY A 397 -9.37 -20.25 30.52
N GLU A 398 -8.86 -21.14 29.67
CA GLU A 398 -8.49 -20.81 28.29
C GLU A 398 -9.68 -20.69 27.33
N ALA A 399 -10.90 -21.06 27.75
CA ALA A 399 -12.10 -20.78 26.96
C ALA A 399 -12.35 -19.26 26.84
N ILE A 400 -11.82 -18.48 27.78
CA ILE A 400 -11.84 -17.02 27.70
C ILE A 400 -10.86 -16.57 26.61
N PRO A 401 -11.29 -15.75 25.64
CA PRO A 401 -10.42 -15.23 24.60
C PRO A 401 -9.16 -14.57 25.16
N LEU A 402 -8.00 -14.83 24.56
CA LEU A 402 -6.71 -14.31 25.04
C LEU A 402 -6.74 -12.80 25.28
N LEU A 403 -7.29 -12.03 24.33
CA LEU A 403 -7.35 -10.57 24.44
C LEU A 403 -8.29 -10.11 25.56
N ALA A 404 -9.36 -10.86 25.86
CA ALA A 404 -10.23 -10.58 27.01
C ALA A 404 -9.50 -10.82 28.34
N ARG A 405 -8.74 -11.92 28.44
CA ARG A 405 -7.92 -12.21 29.63
C ARG A 405 -6.85 -11.15 29.87
N ILE A 406 -6.20 -10.68 28.81
CA ILE A 406 -5.24 -9.56 28.91
C ILE A 406 -5.97 -8.31 29.39
N LEU A 407 -7.10 -7.97 28.79
CA LEU A 407 -7.87 -6.78 29.12
C LEU A 407 -8.36 -6.79 30.57
N ALA A 408 -8.81 -7.94 31.09
CA ALA A 408 -9.23 -8.11 32.49
C ALA A 408 -8.10 -7.77 33.49
N VAL A 409 -6.86 -8.20 33.21
CA VAL A 409 -5.69 -7.86 34.06
C VAL A 409 -5.45 -6.35 34.09
N LEU A 410 -5.56 -5.70 32.93
CA LEU A 410 -5.32 -4.27 32.79
C LEU A 410 -6.43 -3.43 33.43
N ASP A 411 -7.68 -3.86 33.27
CA ASP A 411 -8.86 -3.23 33.87
C ASP A 411 -8.77 -3.27 35.40
N VAL A 412 -8.50 -4.45 35.99
CA VAL A 412 -8.31 -4.58 37.44
C VAL A 412 -7.15 -3.71 37.94
N PHE A 413 -6.03 -3.67 37.21
CA PHE A 413 -4.89 -2.84 37.60
C PHE A 413 -5.25 -1.35 37.62
N ASP A 414 -5.89 -0.83 36.56
CA ASP A 414 -6.30 0.57 36.52
C ASP A 414 -7.34 0.88 37.62
N ALA A 415 -8.28 -0.05 37.86
CA ALA A 415 -9.32 0.10 38.86
C ALA A 415 -8.79 0.25 40.28
N ILE A 416 -7.69 -0.42 40.64
CA ILE A 416 -7.10 -0.36 41.98
C ILE A 416 -6.02 0.74 42.13
N THR A 417 -5.48 1.26 41.03
CA THR A 417 -4.44 2.31 41.02
C THR A 417 -4.96 3.71 40.67
N SER A 418 -6.23 3.83 40.30
CA SER A 418 -6.86 5.11 39.97
C SER A 418 -7.72 5.66 41.10
N LEU A 419 -7.81 6.99 41.19
CA LEU A 419 -8.68 7.67 42.16
C LEU A 419 -10.14 7.37 41.85
N ARG A 420 -10.87 6.82 42.83
CA ARG A 420 -12.32 6.62 42.78
C ARG A 420 -12.97 7.33 43.98
N PRO A 421 -14.23 7.80 43.89
CA PRO A 421 -14.88 8.62 44.94
C PRO A 421 -14.87 8.05 46.37
N TYR A 422 -14.64 6.74 46.53
CA TYR A 422 -14.69 6.03 47.81
C TYR A 422 -13.43 5.19 48.12
N ARG A 423 -12.33 5.33 47.37
CA ARG A 423 -11.12 4.50 47.57
C ARG A 423 -9.83 5.27 47.30
N VAL A 424 -8.88 5.18 48.24
CA VAL A 424 -7.50 5.65 48.06
C VAL A 424 -6.79 4.72 47.07
N PRO A 425 -6.15 5.26 46.01
CA PRO A 425 -5.37 4.46 45.06
C PRO A 425 -4.29 3.64 45.74
N LEU A 426 -4.14 2.39 45.31
CA LEU A 426 -2.97 1.59 45.69
C LEU A 426 -1.74 2.09 44.93
N ASP A 427 -0.58 2.04 45.58
CA ASP A 427 0.69 2.19 44.90
C ASP A 427 0.98 0.95 44.03
N TRP A 428 1.93 1.07 43.09
CA TRP A 428 2.21 -0.03 42.17
C TRP A 428 2.66 -1.33 42.86
N PRO A 429 3.42 -1.32 44.00
CA PRO A 429 3.75 -2.55 44.72
C PRO A 429 2.51 -3.23 45.31
N ALA A 430 1.63 -2.49 45.99
CA ALA A 430 0.41 -3.06 46.55
C ALA A 430 -0.55 -3.53 45.46
N ALA A 431 -0.63 -2.82 44.33
CA ALA A 431 -1.39 -3.26 43.17
C ALA A 431 -0.86 -4.57 42.59
N CYS A 432 0.46 -4.75 42.49
CA CYS A 432 1.06 -6.00 42.04
C CYS A 432 0.76 -7.17 42.99
N ALA A 433 0.82 -6.94 44.30
CA ALA A 433 0.47 -7.94 45.31
C ALA A 433 -1.01 -8.35 45.20
N GLU A 434 -1.92 -7.40 44.98
CA GLU A 434 -3.35 -7.68 44.80
C GLU A 434 -3.63 -8.45 43.51
N LEU A 435 -2.96 -8.10 42.40
CA LEU A 435 -3.07 -8.87 41.16
C LEU A 435 -2.61 -10.32 41.35
N GLN A 436 -1.49 -10.54 42.05
CA GLN A 436 -0.99 -11.88 42.36
C GLN A 436 -1.96 -12.67 43.25
N ARG A 437 -2.62 -12.01 44.21
CA ARG A 437 -3.67 -12.63 45.04
C ARG A 437 -4.87 -13.10 44.21
N CYS A 438 -5.21 -12.36 43.16
CA CYS A 438 -6.32 -12.67 42.23
C CYS A 438 -5.94 -13.67 41.12
N ALA A 439 -4.66 -13.99 40.94
CA ALA A 439 -4.18 -14.93 39.94
C ALA A 439 -4.75 -16.34 40.15
N GLY A 440 -5.19 -17.00 39.08
CA GLY A 440 -5.78 -18.34 39.13
C GLY A 440 -7.22 -18.39 39.66
N SER A 441 -7.78 -17.26 40.11
CA SER A 441 -9.20 -17.12 40.45
C SER A 441 -9.90 -16.13 39.52
N GLN A 442 -9.69 -14.83 39.70
CA GLN A 442 -10.27 -13.82 38.81
C GLN A 442 -9.47 -13.70 37.51
N LEU A 443 -8.14 -13.76 37.63
CA LEU A 443 -7.21 -13.42 36.55
C LEU A 443 -6.43 -14.64 36.06
N ASP A 444 -6.07 -14.63 34.78
CA ASP A 444 -5.15 -15.61 34.20
C ASP A 444 -3.78 -15.55 34.90
N PRO A 445 -3.33 -16.65 35.53
CA PRO A 445 -2.12 -16.62 36.36
C PRO A 445 -0.85 -16.33 35.55
N LYS A 446 -0.78 -16.75 34.30
CA LYS A 446 0.40 -16.52 33.43
C LYS A 446 0.46 -15.07 33.00
N LEU A 447 -0.65 -14.53 32.50
CA LEU A 447 -0.72 -13.14 32.05
C LEU A 447 -0.52 -12.16 33.21
N THR A 448 -1.06 -12.46 34.39
CA THR A 448 -0.80 -11.69 35.61
C THR A 448 0.69 -11.69 35.96
N ALA A 449 1.35 -12.85 35.94
CA ALA A 449 2.79 -12.93 36.24
C ALA A 449 3.64 -12.14 35.23
N ASP A 450 3.29 -12.20 33.94
CA ASP A 450 3.96 -11.43 32.88
C ASP A 450 3.76 -9.93 33.06
N PHE A 451 2.55 -9.49 33.37
CA PHE A 451 2.25 -8.08 33.62
C PHE A 451 2.93 -7.54 34.89
N VAL A 452 2.90 -8.26 36.01
CA VAL A 452 3.59 -7.88 37.25
C VAL A 452 5.10 -7.74 37.01
N ARG A 453 5.70 -8.67 36.27
CA ARG A 453 7.12 -8.59 35.89
C ARG A 453 7.42 -7.32 35.07
N LEU A 454 6.50 -6.93 34.19
CA LEU A 454 6.65 -5.72 33.38
C LEU A 454 6.56 -4.45 34.24
N VAL A 455 5.57 -4.36 35.13
CA VAL A 455 5.39 -3.23 36.06
C VAL A 455 6.60 -3.10 36.99
N GLN A 456 7.09 -4.19 37.57
CA GLN A 456 8.29 -4.18 38.44
C GLN A 456 9.55 -3.70 37.72
N ARG A 457 9.70 -4.03 36.43
CA ARG A 457 10.85 -3.59 35.62
C ARG A 457 10.75 -2.13 35.20
N ARG A 458 9.54 -1.65 34.92
CA ARG A 458 9.25 -0.32 34.36
C ARG A 458 8.05 0.34 35.04
N PRO A 459 8.13 0.64 36.35
CA PRO A 459 7.02 1.27 37.06
C PRO A 459 6.71 2.67 36.50
N ASP A 460 7.71 3.33 35.89
CA ASP A 460 7.61 4.61 35.19
C ASP A 460 6.60 4.59 34.02
N TRP A 461 6.27 3.42 33.49
CA TRP A 461 5.34 3.27 32.37
C TRP A 461 3.87 3.22 32.80
N PHE A 462 3.59 3.08 34.10
CA PHE A 462 2.26 2.76 34.64
C PHE A 462 1.76 3.80 35.67
N HIS A 463 2.14 5.07 35.53
CA HIS A 463 1.72 6.15 36.44
C HIS A 463 0.43 6.86 35.98
N PRO A 464 -0.53 7.15 36.88
CA PRO A 464 -1.79 7.83 36.53
C PRO A 464 -1.64 9.30 36.08
N GLU A 465 -0.51 9.96 36.37
CA GLU A 465 -0.23 11.36 35.98
C GLU A 465 1.07 11.55 35.17
N SER A 466 1.68 10.47 34.66
CA SER A 466 2.76 10.70 33.70
C SER A 466 2.11 11.20 32.40
N PRO A 467 2.31 12.47 31.97
CA PRO A 467 2.03 12.79 30.58
C PRO A 467 2.81 11.79 29.73
N PRO A 468 2.33 11.43 28.53
CA PRO A 468 3.18 10.69 27.62
C PRO A 468 4.52 11.44 27.59
N ARG A 469 5.61 10.80 28.00
CA ARG A 469 6.94 11.35 27.75
C ARG A 469 7.07 11.39 26.24
N ALA A 470 6.61 12.49 25.64
CA ALA A 470 7.22 13.01 24.46
C ALA A 470 8.66 13.29 24.90
N SER A 471 9.57 12.38 24.57
CA SER A 471 10.92 12.85 24.27
C SER A 471 10.73 14.06 23.34
N PRO A 472 11.31 15.24 23.62
CA PRO A 472 11.27 16.33 22.67
C PRO A 472 12.04 15.84 21.44
N LEU A 473 11.32 15.25 20.49
CA LEU A 473 11.86 14.87 19.21
C LEU A 473 11.85 16.15 18.39
N PRO A 474 12.98 16.57 17.82
CA PRO A 474 13.04 17.74 16.96
C PRO A 474 12.02 17.57 15.84
N CYS A 475 11.10 18.52 15.75
CA CYS A 475 10.16 18.62 14.65
C CYS A 475 10.94 18.93 13.37
N PRO A 476 10.89 18.10 12.31
CA PRO A 476 11.52 18.44 11.03
C PRO A 476 10.88 19.68 10.37
N ALA A 477 9.68 20.07 10.80
CA ALA A 477 8.97 21.24 10.27
C ALA A 477 9.33 22.56 10.99
N ALA A 478 10.02 22.51 12.14
CA ALA A 478 10.48 23.72 12.82
C ALA A 478 11.77 24.31 12.21
N SER A 479 12.49 23.54 11.38
CA SER A 479 13.70 24.01 10.69
C SER A 479 13.43 24.74 9.37
N LEU A 480 12.20 24.68 8.85
CA LEU A 480 11.80 25.38 7.61
C LEU A 480 11.08 26.71 7.85
N LEU A 481 10.62 26.98 9.08
CA LEU A 481 9.98 28.25 9.45
C LEU A 481 10.92 29.21 10.22
N ALA A 482 12.09 28.75 10.66
CA ALA A 482 13.07 29.57 11.39
C ALA A 482 14.15 30.22 10.49
N GLN A 483 14.19 29.92 9.19
CA GLN A 483 15.16 30.53 8.25
C GLN A 483 14.56 31.65 7.38
N GLY A 484 13.30 32.03 7.59
CA GLY A 484 12.61 33.07 6.80
C GLY A 484 12.47 34.45 7.47
N HIS A 485 12.97 34.65 8.68
CA HIS A 485 12.73 35.88 9.46
C HIS A 485 14.00 36.53 10.06
N ALA A 486 15.16 36.31 9.44
CA ALA A 486 16.41 37.00 9.80
C ALA A 486 17.15 37.59 8.57
N ALA A 487 16.40 38.06 7.58
CA ALA A 487 16.92 38.89 6.49
C ALA A 487 15.86 39.94 6.13
N GLY A 488 15.86 41.06 6.87
CA GLY A 488 14.89 42.14 6.66
C GLY A 488 14.72 43.06 7.85
N ARG A 489 15.81 43.70 8.29
CA ARG A 489 15.87 45.07 8.83
C ARG A 489 17.31 45.46 9.09
#